data_AF-A0A2V7HC01-F1
#
_entry.id   AF-A0A2V7HC01-F1
#
_cell.length_a   1.000
_cell.length_b   1.000
_cell.length_c   1.000
_cell.angle_alpha   90.00
_cell.angle_beta   90.00
_cell.angle_gamma   90.00
#
_symmetry.space_group_name_H-M   'P 1'
#
loop_
_entity.id
_entity.type
_entity.pdbx_description
1 polymer ?
#
loop_
_entity_poly.entity_id
_entity_poly.type
_entity_poly.pdbx_seq_one_letter_code
_entity_poly.pdbx_strand_id
1 'polypeptide(L)'
;MVTVEIEATFERWQAAARALLSDGIAPEGVEWRERPGAPPAPRASKFFRVPPRFLELARQAAIAGDPGRWAALYDVLWRIVNERRDLLEDRAHPKVRRLHGLAAQGRREAERAEQQDVLRMEAEGGGAASFVPPGADLATLAAAAKRCQGCPLYRDATQTVFGRGPAQARVVLVGEQPGDQEDLRDAPFVGPAGEILDRALTEVHLDRATLYVTNAVKHFKFVMRGKRRIHQTPRLSEIAACRAWVEAELAVIKPETLVCLGATAA
;
A
#
# COMPACT_ATOMS: atom_id res chain seq x y z
N MET A 1 9.13 12.46 -35.55
CA MET A 1 8.68 12.54 -34.14
C MET A 1 7.44 11.67 -34.03
N VAL A 2 7.41 10.76 -33.06
CA VAL A 2 6.32 9.80 -32.84
C VAL A 2 5.52 10.28 -31.64
N THR A 3 4.23 10.53 -31.82
CA THR A 3 3.32 10.88 -30.73
C THR A 3 2.81 9.60 -30.07
N VAL A 4 2.91 9.54 -28.75
CA VAL A 4 2.52 8.39 -27.93
C VAL A 4 1.44 8.84 -26.97
N GLU A 5 0.23 8.33 -27.20
CA GLU A 5 -0.91 8.57 -26.32
C GLU A 5 -1.00 7.48 -25.25
N ILE A 6 -1.11 7.87 -23.98
CA ILE A 6 -1.26 6.96 -22.86
C ILE A 6 -2.35 7.43 -21.89
N GLU A 7 -2.97 6.49 -21.21
CA GLU A 7 -3.63 6.78 -19.93
C GLU A 7 -2.54 7.12 -18.91
N ALA A 8 -2.82 8.02 -17.97
CA ALA A 8 -1.85 8.57 -17.03
C ALA A 8 -1.47 7.59 -15.90
N THR A 9 -1.04 6.37 -16.25
CA THR A 9 -0.60 5.34 -15.31
C THR A 9 0.80 4.83 -15.64
N PHE A 10 1.52 4.39 -14.59
CA PHE A 10 2.87 3.86 -14.76
C PHE A 10 2.89 2.63 -15.67
N GLU A 11 1.90 1.74 -15.56
CA GLU A 11 1.80 0.52 -16.34
C GLU A 11 1.61 0.80 -17.85
N ARG A 12 0.80 1.81 -18.19
CA ARG A 12 0.62 2.24 -19.59
C ARG A 12 1.88 2.87 -20.14
N TRP A 13 2.50 3.76 -19.37
CA TRP A 13 3.81 4.32 -19.72
C TRP A 13 4.86 3.22 -19.89
N GLN A 14 4.94 2.24 -18.98
CA GLN A 14 5.91 1.16 -19.03
C GLN A 14 5.74 0.30 -20.29
N ALA A 15 4.51 -0.02 -20.66
CA ALA A 15 4.22 -0.77 -21.88
C ALA A 15 4.68 0.01 -23.13
N ALA A 16 4.32 1.30 -23.22
CA ALA A 16 4.72 2.16 -24.33
C ALA A 16 6.24 2.36 -24.40
N ALA A 17 6.89 2.64 -23.27
CA ALA A 17 8.33 2.82 -23.16
C ALA A 17 9.10 1.57 -23.63
N ARG A 18 8.61 0.37 -23.30
CA ARG A 18 9.21 -0.89 -23.78
C ARG A 18 9.06 -1.09 -25.29
N ALA A 19 7.94 -0.67 -25.88
CA ALA A 19 7.73 -0.72 -27.32
C ALA A 19 8.71 0.22 -28.03
N LEU A 20 8.77 1.49 -27.60
CA LEU A 20 9.72 2.48 -28.14
C LEU A 20 11.18 2.04 -28.02
N LEU A 21 11.57 1.44 -26.89
CA LEU A 21 12.90 0.85 -26.70
C LEU A 21 13.17 -0.31 -27.67
N SER A 22 12.18 -1.16 -27.91
CA SER A 22 12.30 -2.30 -28.83
C SER A 22 12.57 -1.83 -30.25
N ASP A 23 11.89 -0.75 -30.65
CA ASP A 23 11.96 -0.11 -31.96
C ASP A 23 13.16 0.85 -32.10
N GLY A 24 13.91 1.07 -31.03
CA GLY A 24 15.11 1.89 -31.04
C GLY A 24 14.85 3.39 -31.14
N ILE A 25 13.68 3.87 -30.71
CA ILE A 25 13.28 5.27 -30.84
C ILE A 25 13.89 6.11 -29.71
N ALA A 26 14.81 7.01 -30.03
CA ALA A 26 15.45 7.89 -29.05
C ALA A 26 14.46 8.91 -28.43
N PRO A 27 14.70 9.41 -27.20
CA PRO A 27 13.78 10.29 -26.47
C PRO A 27 13.41 11.58 -27.22
N GLU A 28 14.34 12.15 -27.99
CA GLU A 28 14.14 13.37 -28.79
C GLU A 28 13.12 13.17 -29.92
N GLY A 29 12.91 11.90 -30.31
CA GLY A 29 11.96 11.49 -31.32
C GLY A 29 10.55 11.23 -30.78
N VAL A 30 10.29 11.36 -29.48
CA VAL A 30 9.03 10.97 -28.85
C VAL A 30 8.31 12.16 -28.23
N GLU A 31 7.04 12.32 -28.56
CA GLU A 31 6.13 13.25 -27.89
C GLU A 31 5.12 12.45 -27.07
N TRP A 32 5.00 12.75 -25.77
CA TRP A 32 4.06 12.05 -24.87
C TRP A 32 2.79 12.88 -24.69
N ARG A 33 1.62 12.23 -24.81
CA ARG A 33 0.31 12.85 -24.54
C ARG A 33 -0.54 11.96 -23.66
N GLU A 34 -1.19 12.58 -22.68
CA GLU A 34 -2.17 11.90 -21.85
C GLU A 34 -3.54 11.95 -22.52
N ARG A 35 -4.18 10.79 -22.62
CA ARG A 35 -5.53 10.66 -23.17
C ARG A 35 -6.31 9.60 -22.38
N PRO A 36 -7.43 9.98 -21.72
CA PRO A 36 -8.34 9.01 -21.13
C PRO A 36 -8.82 7.99 -22.16
N GLY A 37 -8.77 6.71 -21.81
CA GLY A 37 -9.16 5.62 -22.72
C GLY A 37 -8.20 5.40 -23.89
N ALA A 38 -6.95 5.86 -23.82
CA ALA A 38 -5.93 5.54 -24.81
C ALA A 38 -5.80 4.01 -25.00
N PRO A 39 -5.64 3.52 -26.25
CA PRO A 39 -5.49 2.10 -26.50
C PRO A 39 -4.22 1.55 -25.82
N PRO A 40 -4.18 0.25 -25.49
CA PRO A 40 -2.97 -0.37 -24.98
C PRO A 40 -1.83 -0.24 -25.98
N ALA A 41 -0.64 0.08 -25.49
CA ALA A 41 0.56 0.15 -26.32
C ALA A 41 0.85 -1.22 -26.99
N PRO A 42 1.49 -1.22 -28.17
CA PRO A 42 1.96 -2.44 -28.81
C PRO A 42 2.85 -3.27 -27.88
N ARG A 43 2.80 -4.59 -28.04
CA ARG A 43 3.64 -5.48 -27.24
C ARG A 43 5.10 -5.34 -27.68
N ALA A 44 5.94 -4.97 -26.74
CA ALA A 44 7.39 -4.92 -26.94
C ALA A 44 7.94 -6.29 -27.37
N SER A 45 8.81 -6.30 -28.39
CA SER A 45 9.46 -7.51 -28.91
C SER A 45 10.72 -7.88 -28.13
N LYS A 46 11.30 -6.95 -27.36
CA LYS A 46 12.55 -7.15 -26.59
C LYS A 46 12.33 -7.03 -25.08
N PHE A 47 13.25 -7.62 -24.33
CA PHE A 47 13.34 -7.49 -22.87
C PHE A 47 14.57 -6.66 -22.50
N PHE A 48 14.39 -5.74 -21.55
CA PHE A 48 15.42 -4.84 -21.08
C PHE A 48 15.64 -5.04 -19.58
N ARG A 49 16.91 -5.07 -19.15
CA ARG A 49 17.26 -5.15 -17.73
C ARG A 49 17.48 -3.73 -17.21
N VAL A 50 16.77 -3.37 -16.15
CA VAL A 50 16.89 -2.07 -15.48
C VAL A 50 17.17 -2.26 -13.98
N PRO A 51 17.91 -1.35 -13.32
CA PRO A 51 18.09 -1.40 -11.87
C PRO A 51 16.76 -1.31 -11.11
N PRO A 52 16.56 -2.06 -10.01
CA PRO A 52 15.35 -1.95 -9.18
C PRO A 52 15.08 -0.52 -8.70
N ARG A 53 16.15 0.20 -8.35
CA ARG A 53 16.10 1.61 -7.95
C ARG A 53 15.48 2.52 -9.01
N PHE A 54 15.69 2.23 -10.30
CA PHE A 54 15.04 2.99 -11.36
C PHE A 54 13.53 2.83 -11.29
N LEU A 55 13.05 1.59 -11.13
CA LEU A 55 11.62 1.30 -11.07
C LEU A 55 10.94 1.96 -9.87
N GLU A 56 11.61 2.00 -8.72
CA GLU A 56 11.12 2.71 -7.53
C GLU A 56 10.93 4.21 -7.81
N LEU A 57 11.98 4.88 -8.31
CA LEU A 57 11.93 6.30 -8.66
C LEU A 57 10.91 6.58 -9.76
N ALA A 58 10.81 5.68 -10.74
CA ALA A 58 9.90 5.84 -11.86
C ALA A 58 8.43 5.76 -11.43
N ARG A 59 8.09 4.84 -10.51
CA ARG A 59 6.74 4.75 -9.93
C ARG A 59 6.39 6.00 -9.12
N GLN A 60 7.33 6.51 -8.33
CA GLN A 60 7.12 7.76 -7.56
C GLN A 60 6.95 8.96 -8.50
N ALA A 61 7.80 9.10 -9.52
CA ALA A 61 7.75 10.20 -10.46
C ALA A 61 6.51 10.15 -11.38
N ALA A 62 5.96 8.97 -11.66
CA ALA A 62 4.73 8.81 -12.45
C ALA A 62 3.50 9.48 -11.82
N ILE A 63 3.51 9.64 -10.48
CA ILE A 63 2.43 10.30 -9.73
C ILE A 63 2.48 11.82 -9.88
N ALA A 64 3.66 12.40 -10.11
CA ALA A 64 3.85 13.84 -10.11
C ALA A 64 2.94 14.55 -11.13
N GLY A 65 2.36 15.71 -10.78
CA GLY A 65 1.56 16.54 -11.69
C GLY A 65 2.35 17.24 -12.80
N ASP A 66 3.62 16.90 -13.02
CA ASP A 66 4.47 17.48 -14.06
C ASP A 66 4.12 16.89 -15.45
N PRO A 67 3.74 17.71 -16.45
CA PRO A 67 3.35 17.22 -17.77
C PRO A 67 4.51 16.57 -18.54
N GLY A 68 5.75 16.92 -18.21
CA GLY A 68 6.97 16.38 -18.81
C GLY A 68 7.51 15.12 -18.12
N ARG A 69 6.82 14.56 -17.11
CA ARG A 69 7.32 13.41 -16.34
C ARG A 69 7.52 12.16 -17.21
N TRP A 70 6.63 11.87 -18.14
CA TRP A 70 6.72 10.69 -19.01
C TRP A 70 7.93 10.75 -19.94
N ALA A 71 8.18 11.94 -20.50
CA ALA A 71 9.37 12.20 -21.32
C ALA A 71 10.64 12.08 -20.47
N ALA A 72 10.67 12.65 -19.27
CA ALA A 72 11.82 12.55 -18.36
C ALA A 72 12.12 11.10 -17.92
N LEU A 73 11.07 10.31 -17.65
CA LEU A 73 11.20 8.89 -17.33
C LEU A 73 11.77 8.09 -18.50
N TYR A 74 11.26 8.33 -19.70
CA TYR A 74 11.72 7.66 -20.90
C TYR A 74 13.18 8.00 -21.23
N ASP A 75 13.55 9.27 -21.06
CA ASP A 75 14.92 9.76 -21.26
C ASP A 75 15.92 9.02 -20.35
N VAL A 76 15.66 8.95 -19.03
CA VAL A 76 16.55 8.23 -18.11
C VAL A 76 16.57 6.74 -18.41
N LEU A 77 15.42 6.13 -18.74
CA LEU A 77 15.35 4.73 -19.12
C LEU A 77 16.21 4.42 -20.35
N TRP A 78 16.08 5.23 -21.40
CA TRP A 78 16.84 5.08 -22.64
C TRP A 78 18.35 5.11 -22.40
N ARG A 79 18.81 6.03 -21.55
CA ARG A 79 20.22 6.19 -21.18
C ARG A 79 20.74 5.02 -20.35
N ILE A 80 19.93 4.51 -19.41
CA ILE A 80 20.30 3.30 -18.64
C ILE A 80 20.50 2.10 -19.58
N VAL A 81 19.66 1.97 -20.60
CA VAL A 81 19.68 0.83 -21.52
C VAL A 81 20.78 0.96 -22.57
N ASN A 82 20.99 2.15 -23.14
CA ASN A 82 21.83 2.34 -24.32
C ASN A 82 23.18 3.02 -24.03
N GLU A 83 23.34 3.72 -22.91
CA GLU A 83 24.55 4.49 -22.61
C GLU A 83 25.30 3.93 -21.39
N ARG A 84 24.70 4.01 -20.21
CA ARG A 84 25.37 3.70 -18.93
C ARG A 84 24.41 3.07 -17.93
N ARG A 85 24.70 1.82 -17.53
CA ARG A 85 23.82 1.05 -16.62
C ARG A 85 23.78 1.60 -15.19
N ASP A 86 24.88 2.16 -14.72
CA ASP A 86 25.11 2.82 -13.43
C ASP A 86 24.76 4.33 -13.47
N LEU A 87 24.02 4.80 -14.49
CA LEU A 87 23.62 6.21 -14.61
C LEU A 87 23.09 6.83 -13.31
N LEU A 88 22.30 6.08 -12.54
CA LEU A 88 21.67 6.55 -11.30
C LEU A 88 22.65 6.83 -10.15
N GLU A 89 23.90 6.39 -10.24
CA GLU A 89 24.92 6.65 -9.23
C GLU A 89 25.43 8.10 -9.32
N ASP A 90 25.39 8.67 -10.52
CA ASP A 90 25.75 10.06 -10.77
C ASP A 90 24.59 11.00 -10.45
N ARG A 91 24.55 11.43 -9.19
CA ARG A 91 23.54 12.37 -8.70
C ARG A 91 23.69 13.78 -9.26
N ALA A 92 24.81 14.11 -9.91
CA ALA A 92 25.00 15.41 -10.55
C ALA A 92 24.40 15.45 -11.96
N HIS A 93 24.26 14.29 -12.62
CA HIS A 93 23.71 14.19 -13.97
C HIS A 93 22.33 14.87 -14.08
N PRO A 94 22.12 15.82 -15.03
CA PRO A 94 20.89 16.63 -15.09
C PRO A 94 19.61 15.80 -15.19
N LYS A 95 19.61 14.71 -15.97
CA LYS A 95 18.43 13.84 -16.12
C LYS A 95 18.14 13.04 -14.84
N VAL A 96 19.18 12.64 -14.11
CA VAL A 96 19.04 11.92 -12.83
C VAL A 96 18.52 12.86 -11.76
N ARG A 97 19.04 14.08 -11.69
CA ARG A 97 18.52 15.14 -10.81
C ARG A 97 17.05 15.43 -11.08
N ARG A 98 16.65 15.55 -12.35
CA ARG A 98 15.24 15.75 -12.74
C ARG A 98 14.36 14.59 -12.30
N LEU A 99 14.78 13.34 -12.51
CA LEU A 99 14.04 12.16 -12.05
C LEU A 99 13.85 12.17 -10.54
N HIS A 100 14.89 12.49 -9.77
CA HIS A 100 14.77 12.61 -8.31
C HIS A 100 13.82 13.72 -7.88
N GLY A 101 13.84 14.86 -8.57
CA GLY A 101 12.91 15.97 -8.33
C GLY A 101 11.45 15.55 -8.54
N LEU A 102 11.17 14.90 -9.67
CA LEU A 102 9.85 14.35 -10.00
C LEU A 102 9.41 13.29 -8.99
N ALA A 103 10.30 12.36 -8.62
CA ALA A 103 10.00 11.35 -7.62
C ALA A 103 9.68 11.97 -6.24
N ALA A 104 10.43 12.99 -5.83
CA ALA A 104 10.15 13.71 -4.58
C ALA A 104 8.83 14.48 -4.63
N GLN A 105 8.50 15.09 -5.77
CA GLN A 105 7.21 15.73 -5.99
C GLN A 105 6.06 14.73 -5.91
N GLY A 106 6.15 13.62 -6.64
CA GLY A 106 5.10 12.59 -6.65
C GLY A 106 4.87 11.96 -5.27
N ARG A 107 5.91 11.75 -4.46
CA ARG A 107 5.73 11.33 -3.05
C ARG A 107 4.93 12.33 -2.23
N ARG A 108 5.27 13.62 -2.30
CA ARG A 108 4.53 14.68 -1.57
C ARG A 108 3.08 14.80 -2.06
N GLU A 109 2.84 14.61 -3.34
CA GLU A 109 1.48 14.64 -3.91
C GLU A 109 0.67 13.43 -3.47
N ALA A 110 1.27 12.22 -3.45
CA ALA A 110 0.64 11.03 -2.91
C ALA A 110 0.27 11.19 -1.42
N GLU A 111 1.23 11.67 -0.59
CA GLU A 111 1.00 11.92 0.83
C GLU A 111 -0.15 12.92 1.05
N ARG A 112 -0.17 14.03 0.30
CA ARG A 112 -1.27 15.02 0.37
C ARG A 112 -2.61 14.43 -0.03
N ALA A 113 -2.64 13.62 -1.10
CA ALA A 113 -3.86 12.96 -1.54
C ALA A 113 -4.41 11.99 -0.47
N GLU A 114 -3.53 11.21 0.17
CA GLU A 114 -3.93 10.33 1.28
C GLU A 114 -4.47 11.12 2.48
N GLN A 115 -3.83 12.23 2.85
CA GLN A 115 -4.32 13.11 3.93
C GLN A 115 -5.68 13.72 3.59
N GLN A 116 -5.86 14.16 2.35
CA GLN A 116 -7.14 14.71 1.89
C GLN A 116 -8.24 13.64 1.89
N ASP A 117 -7.91 12.39 1.54
CA ASP A 117 -8.85 11.25 1.62
C ASP A 117 -9.31 11.00 3.07
N VAL A 118 -8.43 11.15 4.06
CA VAL A 118 -8.79 11.07 5.50
C VAL A 118 -9.77 12.19 5.86
N LEU A 119 -9.41 13.44 5.56
CA LEU A 119 -10.25 14.60 5.89
C LEU A 119 -11.64 14.52 5.24
N ARG A 120 -11.71 14.06 3.99
CA ARG A 120 -12.99 13.84 3.30
C ARG A 120 -13.81 12.76 4.00
N MET A 121 -13.19 11.62 4.33
CA MET A 121 -13.87 10.54 5.04
C MET A 121 -14.43 11.02 6.39
N GLU A 122 -13.67 11.80 7.17
CA GLU A 122 -14.14 12.37 8.44
C GLU A 122 -15.30 13.36 8.24
N ALA A 123 -15.20 14.25 7.26
CA ALA A 123 -16.23 15.24 6.95
C ALA A 123 -17.56 14.59 6.50
N GLU A 124 -17.50 13.44 5.84
CA GLU A 124 -18.66 12.65 5.42
C GLU A 124 -19.24 11.79 6.56
N GLY A 125 -18.71 11.90 7.78
CA GLY A 125 -19.13 11.08 8.92
C GLY A 125 -18.74 9.60 8.81
N GLY A 126 -17.75 9.31 7.97
CA GLY A 126 -17.16 7.99 7.85
C GLY A 126 -16.34 7.58 9.07
N GLY A 127 -15.76 6.39 9.01
CA GLY A 127 -15.02 5.81 10.13
C GLY A 127 -15.86 4.89 11.01
N ALA A 128 -15.18 4.17 11.89
CA ALA A 128 -15.78 3.12 12.71
C ALA A 128 -16.44 3.65 14.00
N ALA A 129 -16.21 4.92 14.37
CA ALA A 129 -16.60 5.45 15.68
C ALA A 129 -18.10 5.26 16.00
N SER A 130 -18.99 5.46 15.01
CA SER A 130 -20.45 5.27 15.17
C SER A 130 -20.87 3.81 15.35
N PHE A 131 -20.00 2.85 15.04
CA PHE A 131 -20.24 1.42 15.20
C PHE A 131 -19.72 0.87 16.54
N VAL A 132 -18.90 1.64 17.27
CA VAL A 132 -18.31 1.22 18.54
C VAL A 132 -19.30 1.45 19.67
N PRO A 133 -19.82 0.40 20.34
CA PRO A 133 -20.68 0.57 21.50
C PRO A 133 -19.88 1.13 22.69
N PRO A 134 -20.30 2.25 23.30
CA PRO A 134 -19.54 2.88 24.37
C PRO A 134 -19.52 2.02 25.64
N GLY A 135 -18.35 1.89 26.27
CA GLY A 135 -18.18 1.15 27.53
C GLY A 135 -18.36 -0.38 27.41
N ALA A 136 -18.39 -0.91 26.20
CA ALA A 136 -18.56 -2.33 25.93
C ALA A 136 -17.32 -3.16 26.29
N ASP A 137 -17.53 -4.42 26.66
CA ASP A 137 -16.46 -5.40 26.81
C ASP A 137 -15.95 -5.92 25.45
N LEU A 138 -14.84 -6.66 25.46
CA LEU A 138 -14.23 -7.18 24.22
C LEU A 138 -15.18 -8.06 23.40
N ALA A 139 -16.05 -8.84 24.07
CA ALA A 139 -17.00 -9.71 23.38
C ALA A 139 -18.07 -8.90 22.63
N THR A 140 -18.61 -7.88 23.27
CA THR A 140 -19.59 -6.96 22.68
C THR A 140 -18.97 -6.12 21.58
N LEU A 141 -17.73 -5.65 21.75
CA LEU A 141 -16.97 -4.95 20.71
C LEU A 141 -16.76 -5.85 19.49
N ALA A 142 -16.32 -7.10 19.69
CA ALA A 142 -16.11 -8.05 18.59
C ALA A 142 -17.42 -8.33 17.83
N ALA A 143 -18.54 -8.50 18.53
CA ALA A 143 -19.85 -8.70 17.91
C ALA A 143 -20.32 -7.46 17.12
N ALA A 144 -20.08 -6.25 17.63
CA ALA A 144 -20.41 -5.02 16.93
C ALA A 144 -19.54 -4.80 15.69
N ALA A 145 -18.23 -5.11 15.77
CA ALA A 145 -17.27 -4.95 14.69
C ALA A 145 -17.66 -5.74 13.42
N LYS A 146 -18.31 -6.92 13.57
CA LYS A 146 -18.85 -7.73 12.46
C LYS A 146 -19.86 -7.00 11.56
N ARG A 147 -20.42 -5.88 12.04
CA ARG A 147 -21.37 -5.03 11.30
C ARG A 147 -20.79 -3.69 10.88
N CYS A 148 -19.49 -3.47 11.12
CA CYS A 148 -18.83 -2.20 10.85
C CYS A 148 -18.77 -1.92 9.34
N GLN A 149 -19.28 -0.74 8.95
CA GLN A 149 -19.20 -0.24 7.57
C GLN A 149 -18.42 1.08 7.47
N GLY A 150 -17.58 1.37 8.47
CA GLY A 150 -16.84 2.63 8.59
C GLY A 150 -15.81 2.91 7.48
N CYS A 151 -15.46 1.93 6.65
CA CYS A 151 -14.63 2.12 5.46
C CYS A 151 -15.00 1.09 4.38
N PRO A 152 -14.64 1.28 3.09
CA PRO A 152 -15.08 0.39 2.00
C PRO A 152 -14.64 -1.09 2.11
N LEU A 153 -13.67 -1.42 2.97
CA LEU A 153 -13.07 -2.76 3.04
C LEU A 153 -14.05 -3.88 3.43
N TYR A 154 -15.15 -3.57 4.14
CA TYR A 154 -16.16 -4.57 4.51
C TYR A 154 -16.86 -5.21 3.29
N ARG A 155 -16.81 -4.54 2.13
CA ARG A 155 -17.55 -4.97 0.93
C ARG A 155 -16.94 -6.22 0.28
N ASP A 156 -15.62 -6.33 0.31
CA ASP A 156 -14.88 -7.39 -0.39
C ASP A 156 -14.27 -8.43 0.54
N ALA A 157 -14.00 -8.06 1.81
CA ALA A 157 -13.54 -8.99 2.83
C ALA A 157 -14.62 -10.04 3.15
N THR A 158 -14.22 -11.25 3.58
CA THR A 158 -15.20 -12.28 3.96
C THR A 158 -15.89 -11.90 5.26
N GLN A 159 -15.12 -11.38 6.21
CA GLN A 159 -15.59 -11.00 7.53
C GLN A 159 -14.60 -10.06 8.22
N THR A 160 -15.05 -9.43 9.29
CA THR A 160 -14.17 -8.75 10.23
C THR A 160 -13.32 -9.77 10.98
N VAL A 161 -12.02 -9.50 11.15
CA VAL A 161 -11.14 -10.23 12.06
C VAL A 161 -10.78 -9.30 13.21
N PHE A 162 -11.43 -9.51 14.35
CA PHE A 162 -11.19 -8.75 15.57
C PHE A 162 -9.95 -9.25 16.32
N GLY A 163 -9.50 -8.51 17.34
CA GLY A 163 -8.42 -8.98 18.21
C GLY A 163 -8.81 -10.18 19.06
N ARG A 164 -7.80 -10.97 19.47
CA ARG A 164 -7.96 -12.15 20.32
C ARG A 164 -6.96 -12.15 21.46
N GLY A 165 -7.41 -12.52 22.65
CA GLY A 165 -6.61 -12.65 23.87
C GLY A 165 -7.41 -12.30 25.12
N PRO A 166 -6.81 -12.41 26.31
CA PRO A 166 -7.45 -12.06 27.56
C PRO A 166 -7.62 -10.54 27.72
N ALA A 167 -8.70 -10.12 28.38
CA ALA A 167 -8.93 -8.70 28.71
C ALA A 167 -7.89 -8.13 29.67
N GLN A 168 -7.22 -8.99 30.44
CA GLN A 168 -6.15 -8.65 31.38
C GLN A 168 -4.75 -8.73 30.76
N ALA A 169 -4.62 -8.83 29.43
CA ALA A 169 -3.32 -8.90 28.77
C ALA A 169 -2.47 -7.65 29.08
N ARG A 170 -1.26 -7.86 29.60
CA ARG A 170 -0.32 -6.76 29.88
C ARG A 170 0.41 -6.27 28.63
N VAL A 171 0.45 -7.12 27.59
CA VAL A 171 1.10 -6.85 26.31
C VAL A 171 0.07 -7.02 25.19
N VAL A 172 -0.06 -5.99 24.36
CA VAL A 172 -0.85 -6.04 23.12
C VAL A 172 0.08 -6.00 21.92
N LEU A 173 -0.13 -6.90 20.96
CA LEU A 173 0.54 -6.90 19.66
C LEU A 173 -0.43 -6.37 18.59
N VAL A 174 0.00 -5.40 17.78
CA VAL A 174 -0.80 -4.81 16.69
C VAL A 174 -0.10 -5.01 15.36
N GLY A 175 -0.71 -5.79 14.46
CA GLY A 175 -0.30 -5.90 13.07
C GLY A 175 -0.97 -4.88 12.15
N GLU A 176 -0.74 -5.01 10.84
CA GLU A 176 -1.31 -4.12 9.83
C GLU A 176 -2.81 -4.41 9.61
N GLN A 177 -3.13 -5.59 9.10
CA GLN A 177 -4.48 -6.03 8.74
C GLN A 177 -4.55 -7.56 8.70
N PRO A 178 -5.74 -8.16 8.62
CA PRO A 178 -5.87 -9.61 8.42
C PRO A 178 -5.35 -10.01 7.05
N GLY A 179 -4.73 -11.19 6.94
CA GLY A 179 -4.37 -11.79 5.67
C GLY A 179 -5.45 -12.75 5.14
N ASP A 180 -5.11 -13.46 4.06
CA ASP A 180 -5.99 -14.41 3.39
C ASP A 180 -6.52 -15.51 4.33
N GLN A 181 -5.65 -16.08 5.16
CA GLN A 181 -6.06 -17.15 6.09
C GLN A 181 -6.82 -16.59 7.28
N GLU A 182 -6.39 -15.46 7.82
CA GLU A 182 -7.05 -14.77 8.93
C GLU A 182 -8.50 -14.42 8.58
N ASP A 183 -8.71 -13.83 7.39
CA ASP A 183 -10.02 -13.44 6.89
C ASP A 183 -10.96 -14.65 6.71
N LEU A 184 -10.45 -15.84 6.36
CA LEU A 184 -11.28 -17.05 6.26
C LEU A 184 -11.53 -17.72 7.62
N ARG A 185 -10.64 -17.53 8.60
CA ARG A 185 -10.63 -18.25 9.87
C ARG A 185 -11.11 -17.43 11.07
N ASP A 186 -11.48 -16.16 10.88
CA ASP A 186 -11.91 -15.22 11.93
C ASP A 186 -10.89 -15.11 13.08
N ALA A 187 -9.59 -15.17 12.78
CA ALA A 187 -8.55 -15.17 13.81
C ALA A 187 -7.28 -14.45 13.33
N PRO A 188 -6.71 -13.53 14.12
CA PRO A 188 -5.51 -12.79 13.74
C PRO A 188 -4.25 -13.67 13.86
N PHE A 189 -3.30 -13.47 12.94
CA PHE A 189 -2.00 -14.16 12.92
C PHE A 189 -2.12 -15.68 12.97
N VAL A 190 -2.85 -16.27 12.01
CA VAL A 190 -3.03 -17.73 11.87
C VAL A 190 -2.46 -18.30 10.57
N GLY A 191 -1.96 -17.44 9.68
CA GLY A 191 -1.21 -17.80 8.48
C GLY A 191 0.31 -17.73 8.68
N PRO A 192 1.10 -17.66 7.59
CA PRO A 192 2.57 -17.75 7.63
C PRO A 192 3.26 -16.68 8.50
N ALA A 193 2.72 -15.46 8.55
CA ALA A 193 3.22 -14.41 9.44
C ALA A 193 2.96 -14.74 10.92
N GLY A 194 1.85 -15.42 11.22
CA GLY A 194 1.55 -15.92 12.55
C GLY A 194 2.51 -17.01 13.01
N GLU A 195 2.91 -17.91 12.11
CA GLU A 195 3.93 -18.93 12.41
C GLU A 195 5.30 -18.29 12.73
N ILE A 196 5.67 -17.22 12.02
CA ILE A 196 6.89 -16.45 12.31
C ILE A 196 6.78 -15.80 13.70
N LEU A 197 5.63 -15.18 13.99
CA LEU A 197 5.36 -14.58 15.30
C LEU A 197 5.46 -15.61 16.42
N ASP A 198 4.85 -16.79 16.26
CA ASP A 198 4.87 -17.85 17.28
C ASP A 198 6.29 -18.34 17.59
N ARG A 199 7.14 -18.47 16.55
CA ARG A 199 8.56 -18.78 16.77
C ARG A 199 9.28 -17.68 17.56
N ALA A 200 9.08 -16.42 17.18
CA ALA A 200 9.69 -15.29 17.88
C ALA A 200 9.24 -15.22 19.35
N LEU A 201 7.95 -15.42 19.63
CA LEU A 201 7.42 -15.47 20.99
C LEU A 201 8.02 -16.63 21.80
N THR A 202 8.19 -17.79 21.18
CA THR A 202 8.84 -18.95 21.80
C THR A 202 10.29 -18.66 22.18
N GLU A 203 11.05 -18.00 21.28
CA GLU A 203 12.46 -17.62 21.50
C GLU A 203 12.63 -16.65 22.68
N VAL A 204 11.65 -15.78 22.92
CA VAL A 204 11.67 -14.83 24.05
C VAL A 204 10.86 -15.31 25.26
N HIS A 205 10.41 -16.57 25.26
CA HIS A 205 9.64 -17.19 26.34
C HIS A 205 8.35 -16.44 26.71
N LEU A 206 7.67 -15.86 25.72
CA LEU A 206 6.35 -15.25 25.89
C LEU A 206 5.25 -16.24 25.49
N ASP A 207 4.35 -16.54 26.42
CA ASP A 207 3.17 -17.36 26.14
C ASP A 207 2.11 -16.53 25.41
N ARG A 208 1.79 -16.92 24.16
CA ARG A 208 0.77 -16.27 23.33
C ARG A 208 -0.61 -16.21 23.98
N ALA A 209 -0.96 -17.18 24.85
CA ALA A 209 -2.25 -17.17 25.54
C ALA A 209 -2.39 -16.02 26.54
N THR A 210 -1.28 -15.41 26.96
CA THR A 210 -1.24 -14.26 27.87
C THR A 210 -1.28 -12.91 27.15
N LEU A 211 -1.13 -12.91 25.82
CA LEU A 211 -1.07 -11.73 24.98
C LEU A 211 -2.43 -11.43 24.36
N TYR A 212 -2.67 -10.17 24.05
CA TYR A 212 -3.75 -9.78 23.14
C TYR A 212 -3.18 -9.40 21.77
N VAL A 213 -3.67 -10.03 20.72
CA VAL A 213 -3.15 -9.86 19.35
C VAL A 213 -4.26 -9.31 18.48
N THR A 214 -4.00 -8.21 17.79
CA THR A 214 -4.96 -7.54 16.91
C THR A 214 -4.28 -6.88 15.72
N ASN A 215 -5.03 -6.18 14.88
CA ASN A 215 -4.53 -5.43 13.73
C ASN A 215 -5.05 -3.98 13.71
N ALA A 216 -4.31 -3.06 13.09
CA ALA A 216 -4.73 -1.67 12.92
C ALA A 216 -6.03 -1.55 12.10
N VAL A 217 -6.18 -2.39 11.08
CA VAL A 217 -7.39 -2.54 10.27
C VAL A 217 -8.02 -3.92 10.49
N LYS A 218 -9.35 -4.01 10.54
CA LYS A 218 -10.07 -5.26 10.89
C LYS A 218 -10.62 -6.05 9.70
N HIS A 219 -10.47 -5.55 8.47
CA HIS A 219 -10.92 -6.23 7.25
C HIS A 219 -9.74 -6.43 6.30
N PHE A 220 -9.71 -7.57 5.60
CA PHE A 220 -8.63 -7.86 4.67
C PHE A 220 -8.80 -7.09 3.36
N LYS A 221 -7.83 -6.21 3.07
CA LYS A 221 -7.75 -5.53 1.78
C LYS A 221 -6.92 -6.34 0.78
N PHE A 222 -7.53 -6.67 -0.35
CA PHE A 222 -6.87 -7.44 -1.39
C PHE A 222 -7.36 -7.08 -2.79
N VAL A 223 -6.61 -7.53 -3.79
CA VAL A 223 -7.05 -7.59 -5.19
C VAL A 223 -6.96 -9.02 -5.70
N MET A 224 -7.88 -9.39 -6.60
CA MET A 224 -7.86 -10.71 -7.23
C MET A 224 -6.81 -10.77 -8.34
N ARG A 225 -5.90 -11.76 -8.26
CA ARG A 225 -5.00 -12.13 -9.35
C ARG A 225 -5.25 -13.59 -9.74
N GLY A 226 -6.06 -13.76 -10.78
CA GLY A 226 -6.62 -15.07 -11.11
C GLY A 226 -7.53 -15.54 -9.98
N LYS A 227 -7.21 -16.69 -9.36
CA LYS A 227 -7.95 -17.23 -8.20
C LYS A 227 -7.37 -16.84 -6.84
N ARG A 228 -6.27 -16.08 -6.80
CA ARG A 228 -5.56 -15.74 -5.55
C ARG A 228 -5.92 -14.34 -5.08
N ARG A 229 -6.11 -14.18 -3.78
CA ARG A 229 -6.25 -12.89 -3.11
C ARG A 229 -4.86 -12.34 -2.79
N ILE A 230 -4.53 -11.19 -3.36
CA ILE A 230 -3.24 -10.53 -3.19
C ILE A 230 -3.41 -9.37 -2.23
N HIS A 231 -2.79 -9.47 -1.06
CA HIS A 231 -2.75 -8.42 -0.05
C HIS A 231 -2.39 -7.06 -0.65
N GLN A 232 -3.08 -6.02 -0.22
CA GLN A 232 -2.78 -4.62 -0.53
C GLN A 232 -2.67 -3.84 0.76
N THR A 233 -1.64 -3.01 0.92
CA THR A 233 -1.51 -2.17 2.12
C THR A 233 -2.73 -1.25 2.30
N PRO A 234 -3.29 -1.13 3.52
CA PRO A 234 -4.35 -0.17 3.81
C PRO A 234 -3.92 1.26 3.50
N ARG A 235 -4.87 2.06 3.02
CA ARG A 235 -4.70 3.51 2.85
C ARG A 235 -4.77 4.19 4.22
N LEU A 236 -4.18 5.37 4.32
CA LEU A 236 -4.28 6.19 5.54
C LEU A 236 -5.72 6.41 6.00
N SER A 237 -6.66 6.63 5.08
CA SER A 237 -8.09 6.77 5.39
C SER A 237 -8.73 5.51 5.95
N GLU A 238 -8.30 4.32 5.52
CA GLU A 238 -8.80 3.04 6.05
C GLU A 238 -8.24 2.77 7.46
N ILE A 239 -6.99 3.13 7.70
CA ILE A 239 -6.36 3.06 9.02
C ILE A 239 -7.06 4.03 9.99
N ALA A 240 -7.22 5.30 9.58
CA ALA A 240 -7.92 6.32 10.34
C ALA A 240 -9.37 5.90 10.64
N ALA A 241 -10.09 5.36 9.65
CA ALA A 241 -11.44 4.84 9.83
C ALA A 241 -11.50 3.76 10.91
N CYS A 242 -10.58 2.79 10.88
CA CYS A 242 -10.61 1.62 11.76
C CYS A 242 -10.05 1.89 13.16
N ARG A 243 -9.33 3.01 13.34
CA ARG A 243 -8.67 3.39 14.59
C ARG A 243 -9.57 3.30 15.82
N ALA A 244 -10.85 3.67 15.70
CA ALA A 244 -11.80 3.61 16.82
C ALA A 244 -11.95 2.19 17.42
N TRP A 245 -11.80 1.13 16.62
CA TRP A 245 -11.82 -0.24 17.15
C TRP A 245 -10.59 -0.56 17.99
N VAL A 246 -9.41 -0.15 17.53
CA VAL A 246 -8.16 -0.36 18.27
C VAL A 246 -8.19 0.43 19.57
N GLU A 247 -8.64 1.68 19.53
CA GLU A 247 -8.79 2.50 20.74
C GLU A 247 -9.79 1.88 21.73
N ALA A 248 -10.88 1.29 21.26
CA ALA A 248 -11.83 0.57 22.11
C ALA A 248 -11.23 -0.70 22.73
N GLU A 249 -10.48 -1.51 21.96
CA GLU A 249 -9.75 -2.67 22.49
C GLU A 249 -8.78 -2.24 23.59
N LEU A 250 -7.98 -1.20 23.34
CA LEU A 250 -6.99 -0.68 24.29
C LEU A 250 -7.63 -0.05 25.53
N ALA A 251 -8.79 0.60 25.39
CA ALA A 251 -9.52 1.17 26.53
C ALA A 251 -10.03 0.09 27.49
N VAL A 252 -10.38 -1.10 26.98
CA VAL A 252 -10.78 -2.25 27.80
C VAL A 252 -9.56 -2.93 28.42
N ILE A 253 -8.52 -3.18 27.63
CA ILE A 253 -7.36 -3.98 28.05
C ILE A 253 -6.41 -3.20 28.96
N LYS A 254 -6.20 -1.90 28.65
CA LYS A 254 -5.25 -1.02 29.33
C LYS A 254 -3.86 -1.67 29.49
N PRO A 255 -3.23 -2.10 28.37
CA PRO A 255 -1.97 -2.81 28.43
C PRO A 255 -0.84 -1.93 28.96
N GLU A 256 0.18 -2.54 29.55
CA GLU A 256 1.41 -1.86 29.93
C GLU A 256 2.36 -1.66 28.75
N THR A 257 2.24 -2.53 27.73
CA THR A 257 3.11 -2.49 26.54
C THR A 257 2.30 -2.74 25.28
N LEU A 258 2.49 -1.86 24.29
CA LEU A 258 1.98 -2.00 22.94
C LEU A 258 3.15 -2.27 21.99
N VAL A 259 3.10 -3.37 21.25
CA VAL A 259 4.11 -3.73 20.25
C VAL A 259 3.50 -3.59 18.86
N CYS A 260 4.01 -2.63 18.09
CA CYS A 260 3.60 -2.40 16.72
C CYS A 260 4.43 -3.25 15.75
N LEU A 261 3.77 -4.19 15.07
CA LEU A 261 4.39 -5.12 14.14
C LEU A 261 4.32 -4.56 12.71
N GLY A 262 5.20 -3.60 12.41
CA GLY A 262 5.35 -3.00 11.09
C GLY A 262 4.92 -1.53 11.02
N ALA A 263 5.19 -0.88 9.87
CA ALA A 263 5.04 0.56 9.70
C ALA A 263 3.60 1.07 9.77
N THR A 264 2.61 0.26 9.38
CA THR A 264 1.19 0.66 9.48
C THR A 264 0.67 0.63 10.92
N ALA A 265 1.24 -0.23 11.77
CA ALA A 265 0.84 -0.31 13.17
C ALA A 265 1.55 0.74 14.05
N ALA A 266 2.75 1.18 13.66
CA ALA A 266 3.57 2.15 14.37
C ALA A 266 3.14 3.59 14.07
#